data_AF-A0A0B0NQG2-F1
#
_entry.id   AF-A0A0B0NQG2-F1
#
_cell.length_a   1.000
_cell.length_b   1.000
_cell.length_c   1.000
_cell.angle_alpha   90.00
_cell.angle_beta   90.00
_cell.angle_gamma   90.00
#
_symmetry.space_group_name_H-M   'P 1'
#
loop_
_entity.id
_entity.type
_entity.pdbx_description
1 polymer ?
#
loop_
_entity_poly.entity_id
_entity_poly.type
_entity_poly.pdbx_seq_one_letter_code
_entity_poly.pdbx_strand_id
1 'polypeptide(L)'
;MRGAPAPPPPPMRGAPPPPPGGAPPPPPPPGGRAPGPPAPPGAPRGAPPPPPLGARAADVRGRGRGLSRPGAAAAPRRSSLKPLHWSKVTRAIQGSLWEELQRYGEPQIAPEFDVSEIETLFSAVVPKPADSGGKSGGQRKSAGSKPDKVHLIDLRRANNTEIMLTKVKMPLSDMMAAVLAMDDTALDVDQVENLIKFCPTKEEMELLKGYSGDKENLGKCEQYFLELMKVPRVESKLRVFSFKIQFGSQISEFRKSLNTVNSACNEVRNSVKLKEIMKKILYLGNTLNQGTARGSAIGFKLDSLLKLTDTRASTSKMTLMHYLCKVLAAKAPALLDFHLEFVSLEAATKIQLKSLAEEMQAIIKGLEKLKQELVASENDGPVSEVFRKKRLPRCSPNWPCLKRLWRFCCLMQRLKTQTLKEFISVAETEVVSLTNLYSMVGRNADALALYFGEDPARCPFEQVTATLLNFVRLFRKAHEENVKQAELDKKKAEKEAEMEKAKEANLKKKSANFHHSPGTFDSACGIVRAAHRRKRLYRRLGFREGKSTRGAFLL
;
A
#
# COMPACT_ATOMS: atom_id res chain seq x y z
N MET A 1 0.80 34.41 -79.51
CA MET A 1 0.77 33.09 -78.87
C MET A 1 1.82 33.05 -77.77
N ARG A 2 1.41 32.93 -76.51
CA ARG A 2 2.28 32.64 -75.36
C ARG A 2 1.72 31.38 -74.71
N GLY A 3 2.52 30.31 -74.71
CA GLY A 3 2.13 28.98 -74.24
C GLY A 3 1.94 28.93 -72.73
N ALA A 4 0.98 28.12 -72.29
CA ALA A 4 0.72 27.81 -70.89
C ALA A 4 1.87 27.00 -70.25
N PRO A 5 2.10 27.12 -68.92
CA PRO A 5 3.14 26.38 -68.23
C PRO A 5 2.77 24.89 -68.06
N ALA A 6 3.78 24.02 -68.10
CA ALA A 6 3.67 22.58 -67.98
C ALA A 6 3.27 22.12 -66.55
N PRO A 7 2.60 20.97 -66.39
CA PRO A 7 2.23 20.42 -65.09
C PRO A 7 3.45 19.89 -64.31
N PRO A 8 3.39 19.88 -62.96
CA PRO A 8 4.49 19.39 -62.12
C PRO A 8 4.67 17.86 -62.23
N PRO A 9 5.91 17.36 -62.06
CA PRO A 9 6.23 15.93 -62.15
C PRO A 9 5.65 15.13 -60.96
N PRO A 10 5.36 13.82 -61.16
CA PRO A 10 4.90 12.94 -60.10
C PRO A 10 5.99 12.72 -59.04
N PRO A 11 5.61 12.46 -57.77
CA PRO A 11 6.58 12.21 -56.70
C PRO A 11 7.36 10.92 -56.98
N MET A 12 8.69 11.04 -57.01
CA MET A 12 9.59 9.89 -57.09
C MET A 12 9.38 8.97 -55.89
N ARG A 13 9.19 7.68 -56.17
CA ARG A 13 9.23 6.63 -55.16
C ARG A 13 10.63 6.61 -54.54
N GLY A 14 10.72 6.92 -53.25
CA GLY A 14 11.93 6.75 -52.48
C GLY A 14 12.42 5.30 -52.56
N ALA A 15 13.73 5.14 -52.70
CA ALA A 15 14.41 3.85 -52.59
C ALA A 15 14.08 3.19 -51.23
N PRO A 16 14.02 1.85 -51.16
CA PRO A 16 13.89 1.16 -49.89
C PRO A 16 15.11 1.46 -48.99
N PRO A 17 14.93 1.58 -47.67
CA PRO A 17 16.04 1.75 -46.74
C PRO A 17 16.97 0.52 -46.79
N PRO A 18 18.28 0.69 -46.55
CA PRO A 18 19.22 -0.43 -46.49
C PRO A 18 18.86 -1.38 -45.34
N PRO A 19 19.20 -2.68 -45.45
CA PRO A 19 18.96 -3.63 -44.37
C PRO A 19 19.69 -3.19 -43.09
N PRO A 20 19.11 -3.40 -41.89
CA PRO A 20 19.81 -3.16 -40.64
C PRO A 20 21.07 -4.02 -40.61
N GLY A 21 22.23 -3.38 -40.42
CA GLY A 21 23.49 -4.07 -40.18
C GLY A 21 23.32 -5.10 -39.07
N GLY A 22 23.84 -6.31 -39.32
CA GLY A 22 23.81 -7.40 -38.37
C GLY A 22 24.39 -6.98 -37.02
N ALA A 23 23.77 -7.44 -35.95
CA ALA A 23 24.33 -7.33 -34.61
C ALA A 23 25.73 -7.99 -34.58
N PRO A 24 26.68 -7.45 -33.80
CA PRO A 24 27.95 -8.14 -33.55
C PRO A 24 27.67 -9.52 -32.96
N PRO A 25 28.53 -10.53 -33.23
CA PRO A 25 28.34 -11.88 -32.71
C PRO A 25 28.24 -11.86 -31.17
N PRO A 26 27.41 -12.73 -30.58
CA PRO A 26 27.30 -12.82 -29.13
C PRO A 26 28.66 -13.17 -28.51
N PRO A 27 28.98 -12.63 -27.32
CA PRO A 27 30.18 -13.03 -26.60
C PRO A 27 30.15 -14.55 -26.33
N PRO A 28 31.30 -15.22 -26.35
CA PRO A 28 31.39 -16.65 -26.10
C PRO A 28 30.79 -17.00 -24.72
N PRO A 29 30.14 -18.16 -24.57
CA PRO A 29 29.62 -18.61 -23.29
C PRO A 29 30.75 -18.64 -22.25
N PRO A 30 30.51 -18.25 -20.99
CA PRO A 30 31.48 -18.44 -19.92
C PRO A 30 31.88 -19.92 -19.90
N GLY A 31 33.14 -20.18 -20.25
CA GLY A 31 33.69 -21.52 -20.25
C GLY A 31 33.42 -22.18 -18.91
N GLY A 32 32.81 -23.37 -18.97
CA GLY A 32 32.64 -24.23 -17.82
C GLY A 32 34.01 -24.49 -17.20
N ARG A 33 34.26 -23.87 -16.04
CA ARG A 33 35.29 -24.37 -15.13
C ARG A 33 34.77 -25.69 -14.59
N ALA A 34 35.39 -26.77 -15.04
CA ALA A 34 35.33 -28.06 -14.38
C ALA A 34 35.60 -27.89 -12.87
N PRO A 35 34.95 -28.68 -11.99
CA PRO A 35 35.27 -28.67 -10.58
C PRO A 35 36.74 -29.08 -10.39
N GLY A 36 37.53 -28.22 -9.75
CA GLY A 36 38.89 -28.56 -9.37
C GLY A 36 38.89 -29.71 -8.34
N PRO A 37 39.94 -30.55 -8.33
CA PRO A 37 40.05 -31.68 -7.41
C PRO A 37 40.15 -31.23 -5.94
N PRO A 38 39.75 -32.07 -4.98
CA PRO A 38 39.72 -31.71 -3.56
C PRO A 38 41.14 -31.57 -2.98
N ALA A 39 41.32 -30.61 -2.07
CA ALA A 39 42.57 -30.43 -1.33
C ALA A 39 42.67 -31.43 -0.16
N PRO A 40 43.84 -32.06 0.09
CA PRO A 40 44.04 -32.97 1.21
C PRO A 40 44.29 -32.25 2.56
N PRO A 41 44.12 -32.94 3.70
CA PRO A 41 43.89 -32.35 5.01
C PRO A 41 45.17 -32.11 5.82
N GLY A 42 45.22 -31.00 6.57
CA GLY A 42 46.25 -30.71 7.58
C GLY A 42 45.63 -30.15 8.86
N ALA A 43 45.79 -30.88 9.98
CA ALA A 43 45.24 -30.60 11.30
C ALA A 43 46.27 -29.86 12.22
N PRO A 44 46.10 -29.77 13.56
CA PRO A 44 45.43 -28.68 14.28
C PRO A 44 46.35 -27.97 15.31
N ARG A 45 46.19 -26.65 15.52
CA ARG A 45 46.68 -25.88 16.69
C ARG A 45 45.77 -24.64 16.83
N GLY A 46 45.29 -24.17 17.97
CA GLY A 46 45.62 -24.34 19.39
C GLY A 46 45.39 -22.96 20.06
N ALA A 47 44.64 -22.96 21.16
CA ALA A 47 44.26 -21.92 22.15
C ALA A 47 44.89 -20.50 22.15
N PRO A 48 44.17 -19.48 22.68
CA PRO A 48 44.63 -18.08 22.77
C PRO A 48 45.62 -17.85 23.94
N PRO A 49 46.58 -16.90 23.84
CA PRO A 49 47.48 -16.55 24.95
C PRO A 49 46.99 -15.38 25.85
N PRO A 50 47.57 -15.24 27.07
CA PRO A 50 47.01 -14.55 28.26
C PRO A 50 47.58 -13.11 28.50
N PRO A 51 47.16 -12.35 29.55
CA PRO A 51 47.58 -10.96 29.77
C PRO A 51 48.89 -10.86 30.59
N PRO A 52 49.70 -9.78 30.46
CA PRO A 52 50.87 -9.57 31.32
C PRO A 52 50.57 -8.67 32.52
N LEU A 53 50.79 -9.22 33.72
CA LEU A 53 51.07 -8.51 34.97
C LEU A 53 52.56 -8.13 35.04
N GLY A 54 52.86 -6.98 35.64
CA GLY A 54 54.15 -6.29 35.51
C GLY A 54 55.27 -6.61 36.52
N ALA A 55 56.38 -5.88 36.35
CA ALA A 55 57.46 -5.56 37.30
C ALA A 55 58.21 -4.34 36.69
N ARG A 56 58.37 -3.16 37.33
CA ARG A 56 59.32 -2.78 38.41
C ARG A 56 60.72 -3.38 38.20
N ALA A 57 61.86 -2.70 38.34
CA ALA A 57 62.31 -1.31 38.57
C ALA A 57 63.87 -1.37 38.60
N ALA A 58 64.57 -0.29 38.24
CA ALA A 58 65.96 0.11 38.62
C ALA A 58 66.39 1.24 37.67
N ASP A 59 67.08 2.34 37.99
CA ASP A 59 67.89 2.83 39.11
C ASP A 59 67.78 4.39 39.11
N VAL A 60 67.56 5.12 40.22
CA VAL A 60 68.49 5.62 41.27
C VAL A 60 69.49 6.74 40.84
N ARG A 61 69.22 7.94 41.41
CA ARG A 61 70.09 9.09 41.79
C ARG A 61 70.64 10.06 40.73
N GLY A 62 70.23 11.33 40.88
CA GLY A 62 70.98 12.51 40.40
C GLY A 62 70.30 13.83 40.78
N ARG A 63 70.93 14.60 41.67
CA ARG A 63 70.48 15.86 42.29
C ARG A 63 70.93 17.05 41.42
N GLY A 64 70.09 18.06 41.14
CA GLY A 64 70.56 19.26 40.43
C GLY A 64 69.53 20.35 40.14
N ARG A 65 69.68 21.48 40.84
CA ARG A 65 69.07 22.83 40.76
C ARG A 65 68.54 23.34 39.40
N GLY A 66 67.49 24.19 39.46
CA GLY A 66 67.48 25.47 38.71
C GLY A 66 66.12 26.02 38.21
N LEU A 67 65.53 26.94 38.99
CA LEU A 67 64.85 28.21 38.59
C LEU A 67 63.42 28.24 37.93
N SER A 68 62.46 28.69 38.76
CA SER A 68 61.48 29.80 38.58
C SER A 68 60.27 29.75 37.59
N ARG A 69 59.06 29.53 38.17
CA ARG A 69 57.69 30.17 38.05
C ARG A 69 57.11 30.63 36.68
N PRO A 70 55.77 30.88 36.51
CA PRO A 70 54.60 30.65 37.40
C PRO A 70 53.30 30.11 36.72
N GLY A 71 52.36 29.61 37.54
CA GLY A 71 50.90 29.85 37.42
C GLY A 71 50.08 29.21 36.28
N ALA A 72 49.54 28.00 36.50
CA ALA A 72 48.36 27.55 35.76
C ALA A 72 47.10 28.00 36.52
N ALA A 73 46.42 29.00 35.95
CA ALA A 73 45.15 29.52 36.41
C ALA A 73 44.09 28.41 36.54
N ALA A 74 43.26 28.51 37.57
CA ALA A 74 42.01 27.76 37.66
C ALA A 74 41.17 28.08 36.42
N ALA A 75 40.84 27.06 35.61
CA ALA A 75 39.94 27.22 34.48
C ALA A 75 38.58 27.74 34.99
N PRO A 76 37.97 28.72 34.29
CA PRO A 76 36.70 29.31 34.72
C PRO A 76 35.61 28.22 34.72
N ARG A 77 34.75 28.25 35.74
CA ARG A 77 33.54 27.41 35.81
C ARG A 77 32.65 27.75 34.62
N ARG A 78 32.71 26.93 33.55
CA ARG A 78 31.77 27.03 32.43
C ARG A 78 30.36 26.77 32.96
N SER A 79 29.40 27.55 32.50
CA SER A 79 27.98 27.34 32.77
C SER A 79 27.61 25.90 32.38
N SER A 80 26.87 25.19 33.25
CA SER A 80 26.42 23.84 32.90
C SER A 80 25.33 23.94 31.84
N LEU A 81 25.65 23.60 30.59
CA LEU A 81 24.65 23.53 29.52
C LEU A 81 23.72 22.34 29.72
N LYS A 82 22.50 22.46 29.21
CA LYS A 82 21.56 21.34 29.16
C LYS A 82 22.17 20.23 28.27
N PRO A 83 22.32 18.99 28.77
CA PRO A 83 22.94 17.92 28.01
C PRO A 83 22.07 17.48 26.83
N LEU A 84 22.67 17.33 25.65
CA LEU A 84 22.05 16.69 24.50
C LEU A 84 22.20 15.17 24.60
N HIS A 85 21.07 14.47 24.70
CA HIS A 85 21.03 13.02 24.88
C HIS A 85 21.07 12.26 23.55
N TRP A 86 22.21 12.33 22.84
CA TRP A 86 22.45 11.52 21.65
C TRP A 86 23.03 10.14 21.97
N SER A 87 22.84 9.17 21.09
CA SER A 87 23.59 7.91 21.13
C SER A 87 24.92 8.09 20.39
N LYS A 88 26.03 8.16 21.14
CA LYS A 88 27.36 8.42 20.58
C LYS A 88 27.85 7.26 19.70
N VAL A 89 28.30 7.56 18.49
CA VAL A 89 29.10 6.64 17.66
C VAL A 89 30.56 6.71 18.14
N THR A 90 31.10 5.59 18.63
CA THR A 90 32.45 5.54 19.24
C THR A 90 33.56 5.30 18.21
N ARG A 91 33.24 4.75 17.04
CA ARG A 91 34.16 4.55 15.92
C ARG A 91 33.39 4.65 14.60
N ALA A 92 33.93 5.38 13.63
CA ALA A 92 33.36 5.43 12.30
C ALA A 92 33.51 4.07 11.59
N ILE A 93 32.45 3.62 10.91
CA ILE A 93 32.45 2.39 10.12
C ILE A 93 33.08 2.69 8.75
N GLN A 94 33.81 1.73 8.18
CA GLN A 94 34.44 1.91 6.88
C GLN A 94 33.40 2.14 5.77
N GLY A 95 33.57 3.19 4.96
CA GLY A 95 32.60 3.64 3.95
C GLY A 95 31.42 4.43 4.52
N SER A 96 31.42 4.76 5.81
CA SER A 96 30.41 5.65 6.39
C SER A 96 30.77 7.12 6.18
N LEU A 97 29.73 7.96 6.13
CA LEU A 97 29.86 9.42 6.14
C LEU A 97 30.81 9.90 7.25
N TRP A 98 30.78 9.26 8.42
CA TRP A 98 31.64 9.62 9.56
C TRP A 98 33.12 9.32 9.33
N GLU A 99 33.46 8.31 8.51
CA GLU A 99 34.85 8.01 8.12
C GLU A 99 35.29 8.96 7.00
N GLU A 100 34.40 9.23 6.04
CA GLU A 100 34.64 10.17 4.94
C GLU A 100 34.98 11.57 5.47
N LEU A 101 34.20 12.08 6.42
CA LEU A 101 34.43 13.37 7.09
C LEU A 101 35.74 13.44 7.90
N GLN A 102 36.30 12.29 8.31
CA GLN A 102 37.59 12.24 9.01
C GLN A 102 38.78 12.14 8.04
N ARG A 103 38.56 11.66 6.81
CA ARG A 103 39.61 11.48 5.79
C ARG A 103 39.94 12.77 5.04
N TYR A 104 38.92 13.58 4.77
CA TYR A 104 39.09 14.92 4.21
C TYR A 104 39.48 15.87 5.35
N GLY A 105 40.73 15.78 5.80
CA GLY A 105 41.27 16.70 6.79
C GLY A 105 41.31 18.12 6.22
N GLU A 106 40.28 18.92 6.49
CA GLU A 106 40.33 20.37 6.32
C GLU A 106 39.36 21.08 7.29
N PRO A 107 39.57 22.39 7.47
CA PRO A 107 39.96 23.03 8.70
C PRO A 107 38.78 23.15 9.67
N GLN A 108 39.10 23.39 10.94
CA GLN A 108 38.18 23.94 11.94
C GLN A 108 37.12 24.83 11.27
N ILE A 109 35.87 24.34 11.24
CA ILE A 109 34.71 25.21 11.03
C ILE A 109 34.91 26.34 12.03
N ALA A 110 35.24 27.53 11.54
CA ALA A 110 35.26 28.75 12.34
C ALA A 110 33.92 28.82 13.09
N PRO A 111 33.85 29.41 14.29
CA PRO A 111 32.63 29.41 15.09
C PRO A 111 31.53 30.23 14.37
N GLU A 112 30.81 29.58 13.44
CA GLU A 112 29.58 30.06 12.81
C GLU A 112 28.48 30.24 13.87
N PHE A 113 28.66 29.55 15.00
CA PHE A 113 27.80 29.65 16.17
C PHE A 113 28.57 30.32 17.29
N ASP A 114 28.05 31.45 17.77
CA ASP A 114 28.58 32.12 18.95
C ASP A 114 28.38 31.22 20.17
N VAL A 115 29.49 30.72 20.71
CA VAL A 115 29.50 29.86 21.90
C VAL A 115 28.86 30.58 23.09
N SER A 116 29.01 31.90 23.19
CA SER A 116 28.45 32.72 24.27
C SER A 116 26.93 32.82 24.18
N GLU A 117 26.39 32.91 22.95
CA GLU A 117 24.95 32.86 22.68
C GLU A 117 24.38 31.49 23.06
N ILE A 118 25.05 30.40 22.67
CA ILE A 118 24.67 29.03 23.07
C ILE A 118 24.73 28.87 24.59
N GLU A 119 25.78 29.37 25.23
CA GLU A 119 25.93 29.27 26.68
C GLU A 119 24.82 30.03 27.43
N THR A 120 24.37 31.16 26.87
CA THR A 120 23.27 31.95 27.43
C THR A 120 21.93 31.24 27.23
N LEU A 121 21.61 30.84 25.99
CA LEU A 121 20.31 30.28 25.61
C LEU A 121 20.07 28.88 26.20
N PHE A 122 21.13 28.09 26.41
CA PHE A 122 21.02 26.68 26.82
C PHE A 122 21.64 26.36 28.19
N SER A 123 21.92 27.37 29.01
CA SER A 123 22.33 27.18 30.40
C SER A 123 21.25 26.45 31.22
N ALA A 124 21.68 25.50 32.05
CA ALA A 124 20.84 24.94 33.08
C ALA A 124 20.69 25.98 34.20
N VAL A 125 19.45 26.34 34.54
CA VAL A 125 19.17 27.26 35.65
C VAL A 125 19.61 26.58 36.95
N VAL A 126 20.73 27.04 37.50
CA VAL A 126 21.18 26.66 38.85
C VAL A 126 20.51 27.65 39.83
N PRO A 127 19.69 27.19 40.79
CA PRO A 127 19.18 28.08 41.83
C PRO A 127 20.37 28.65 42.62
N LYS A 128 20.52 29.98 42.64
CA LYS A 128 21.56 30.65 43.44
C LYS A 128 21.32 30.40 44.94
N PRO A 129 22.34 30.06 45.73
CA PRO A 129 22.25 30.20 47.17
C PRO A 129 22.16 31.69 47.51
N ALA A 130 21.14 32.05 48.30
CA ALA A 130 20.92 33.40 48.79
C ALA A 130 22.07 33.80 49.72
N ASP A 131 22.64 34.98 49.48
CA ASP A 131 23.46 35.65 50.46
C ASP A 131 22.88 37.04 50.79
N SER A 132 23.17 37.40 52.01
CA SER A 132 22.58 38.33 52.96
C SER A 132 22.52 39.80 52.51
N GLY A 133 21.40 40.49 52.77
CA GLY A 133 21.42 41.97 52.87
C GLY A 133 20.12 42.72 52.59
N GLY A 134 19.28 42.90 53.62
CA GLY A 134 18.68 44.22 53.93
C GLY A 134 17.37 44.68 53.25
N LYS A 135 16.34 44.82 54.10
CA LYS A 135 15.20 45.78 54.09
C LYS A 135 13.86 45.42 53.41
N SER A 136 12.95 45.03 54.32
CA SER A 136 11.57 45.53 54.54
C SER A 136 10.47 45.27 53.51
N GLY A 137 9.48 44.50 53.97
CA GLY A 137 8.07 44.83 53.79
C GLY A 137 7.29 43.85 52.91
N GLY A 138 6.33 43.13 53.50
CA GLY A 138 5.23 42.55 52.74
C GLY A 138 4.93 41.08 53.01
N GLN A 139 4.11 40.87 54.04
CA GLN A 139 3.29 39.70 54.35
C GLN A 139 2.75 38.85 53.17
N ARG A 140 2.53 37.55 53.47
CA ARG A 140 1.59 36.56 52.88
C ARG A 140 2.08 35.86 51.60
N LYS A 141 2.06 34.53 51.44
CA LYS A 141 1.28 33.43 52.04
C LYS A 141 2.08 32.12 51.91
N SER A 142 1.93 31.26 52.90
CA SER A 142 2.33 29.85 52.89
C SER A 142 1.62 29.07 51.78
N ALA A 143 2.38 28.33 50.98
CA ALA A 143 1.88 27.20 50.20
C ALA A 143 2.73 25.99 50.61
N GLY A 144 2.06 24.97 51.16
CA GLY A 144 2.70 23.83 51.81
C GLY A 144 3.70 23.10 50.92
N SER A 145 4.81 22.71 51.52
CA SER A 145 5.74 21.73 50.96
C SER A 145 4.97 20.45 50.65
N LYS A 146 4.73 20.17 49.37
CA LYS A 146 4.44 18.79 48.95
C LYS A 146 5.67 17.96 49.33
N PRO A 147 5.51 16.76 49.92
CA PRO A 147 6.65 15.88 50.16
C PRO A 147 7.34 15.64 48.83
N ASP A 148 8.66 15.86 48.80
CA ASP A 148 9.49 15.76 47.61
C ASP A 148 9.50 14.29 47.17
N LYS A 149 8.63 13.94 46.22
CA LYS A 149 8.49 12.56 45.75
C LYS A 149 9.74 12.19 44.97
N VAL A 150 10.33 11.05 45.30
CA VAL A 150 11.54 10.58 44.65
C VAL A 150 11.17 10.08 43.26
N HIS A 151 11.70 10.75 42.23
CA HIS A 151 11.55 10.36 40.83
C HIS A 151 12.81 9.65 40.37
N LEU A 152 12.64 8.38 40.01
CA LEU A 152 13.72 7.49 39.56
C LEU A 152 13.68 7.29 38.05
N ILE A 153 12.50 7.42 37.46
CA ILE A 153 12.26 7.31 36.02
C ILE A 153 12.40 8.69 35.39
N ASP A 154 12.88 8.74 34.14
CA ASP A 154 12.97 9.98 33.38
C ASP A 154 11.64 10.76 33.41
N LEU A 155 11.72 12.06 33.65
CA LEU A 155 10.55 12.91 33.87
C LEU A 155 9.59 12.90 32.67
N ARG A 156 10.10 12.81 31.43
CA ARG A 156 9.26 12.74 30.23
C ARG A 156 8.55 11.39 30.15
N ARG A 157 9.25 10.29 30.45
CA ARG A 157 8.65 8.95 30.53
C ARG A 157 7.60 8.87 31.63
N ALA A 158 7.90 9.38 32.83
CA ALA A 158 7.00 9.41 33.97
C ALA A 158 5.74 10.23 33.69
N ASN A 159 5.88 11.42 33.11
CA ASN A 159 4.74 12.27 32.74
C ASN A 159 3.86 11.61 31.67
N ASN A 160 4.45 10.99 30.65
CA ASN A 160 3.69 10.29 29.62
C ASN A 160 2.90 9.09 30.19
N THR A 161 3.51 8.34 31.11
CA THR A 161 2.83 7.25 31.83
C THR A 161 1.72 7.78 32.71
N GLU A 162 1.94 8.87 33.46
CA GLU A 162 0.89 9.46 34.31
C GLU A 162 -0.28 10.00 33.48
N ILE A 163 -0.02 10.61 32.33
CA ILE A 163 -1.07 11.03 31.38
C ILE A 163 -1.86 9.80 30.90
N MET A 164 -1.20 8.69 30.56
CA MET A 164 -1.92 7.47 30.19
C MET A 164 -2.77 6.93 31.34
N LEU A 165 -2.25 6.93 32.57
CA LEU A 165 -2.98 6.47 33.76
C LEU A 165 -4.26 7.28 34.02
N THR A 166 -4.31 8.56 33.62
CA THR A 166 -5.55 9.34 33.70
C THR A 166 -6.61 8.94 32.67
N LYS A 167 -6.20 8.31 31.56
CA LYS A 167 -7.12 7.80 30.52
C LYS A 167 -7.68 6.43 30.87
N VAL A 168 -6.99 5.68 31.74
CA VAL A 168 -7.41 4.37 32.20
C VAL A 168 -8.40 4.53 33.36
N LYS A 169 -9.66 4.17 33.13
CA LYS A 169 -10.74 4.33 34.11
C LYS A 169 -10.82 3.17 35.14
N MET A 170 -10.03 2.12 34.97
CA MET A 170 -10.07 0.92 35.80
C MET A 170 -8.91 0.91 36.82
N PRO A 171 -9.14 0.50 38.09
CA PRO A 171 -8.07 0.28 39.04
C PRO A 171 -7.04 -0.73 38.52
N LEU A 172 -5.76 -0.48 38.79
CA LEU A 172 -4.66 -1.31 38.32
C LEU A 172 -4.76 -2.76 38.80
N SER A 173 -5.23 -2.98 40.03
CA SER A 173 -5.48 -4.31 40.58
C SER A 173 -6.42 -5.12 39.70
N ASP A 174 -7.47 -4.46 39.20
CA ASP A 174 -8.56 -5.09 38.49
C ASP A 174 -8.14 -5.35 37.04
N MET A 175 -7.39 -4.42 36.42
CA MET A 175 -6.76 -4.67 35.12
C MET A 175 -5.78 -5.84 35.17
N MET A 176 -4.92 -5.90 36.20
CA MET A 176 -3.99 -7.01 36.35
C MET A 176 -4.72 -8.32 36.63
N ALA A 177 -5.82 -8.29 37.40
CA ALA A 177 -6.68 -9.45 37.60
C ALA A 177 -7.32 -9.90 36.28
N ALA A 178 -7.82 -8.98 35.45
CA ALA A 178 -8.38 -9.27 34.12
C ALA A 178 -7.33 -9.87 33.16
N VAL A 179 -6.12 -9.32 33.11
CA VAL A 179 -4.99 -9.85 32.31
C VAL A 179 -4.53 -11.22 32.82
N LEU A 180 -4.59 -11.45 34.13
CA LEU A 180 -4.29 -12.76 34.71
C LEU A 180 -5.42 -13.76 34.45
N ALA A 181 -6.68 -13.32 34.42
CA ALA A 181 -7.84 -14.14 34.09
C ALA A 181 -8.00 -14.40 32.58
N MET A 182 -7.28 -13.68 31.71
CA MET A 182 -7.45 -13.68 30.25
C MET A 182 -8.89 -13.33 29.81
N ASP A 183 -9.51 -12.42 30.58
CA ASP A 183 -10.90 -11.97 30.40
C ASP A 183 -11.00 -10.90 29.32
N ASP A 184 -11.37 -11.32 28.11
CA ASP A 184 -11.57 -10.49 26.91
C ASP A 184 -12.87 -9.69 26.92
N THR A 185 -13.70 -9.82 27.96
CA THR A 185 -14.88 -8.96 28.16
C THR A 185 -14.58 -7.71 28.99
N ALA A 186 -13.54 -7.78 29.83
CA ALA A 186 -13.16 -6.71 30.74
C ALA A 186 -12.20 -5.68 30.11
N LEU A 187 -11.38 -6.09 29.15
CA LEU A 187 -10.37 -5.24 28.50
C LEU A 187 -10.45 -5.34 26.98
N ASP A 188 -10.46 -4.19 26.33
CA ASP A 188 -10.37 -4.10 24.87
C ASP A 188 -8.90 -4.14 24.37
N VAL A 189 -8.73 -4.29 23.06
CA VAL A 189 -7.41 -4.31 22.40
C VAL A 189 -6.62 -3.04 22.64
N ASP A 190 -7.27 -1.87 22.55
CA ASP A 190 -6.57 -0.58 22.65
C ASP A 190 -6.05 -0.35 24.07
N GLN A 191 -6.81 -0.77 25.08
CA GLN A 191 -6.42 -0.76 26.48
C GLN A 191 -5.22 -1.67 26.70
N VAL A 192 -5.23 -2.89 26.14
CA VAL A 192 -4.09 -3.83 26.25
C VAL A 192 -2.85 -3.30 25.53
N GLU A 193 -2.98 -2.73 24.33
CA GLU A 193 -1.86 -2.12 23.59
C GLU A 193 -1.28 -0.90 24.31
N ASN A 194 -2.14 -0.09 24.94
CA ASN A 194 -1.68 0.98 25.81
C ASN A 194 -0.91 0.41 27.01
N LEU A 195 -1.40 -0.64 27.67
CA LEU A 195 -0.68 -1.29 28.77
C LEU A 195 0.69 -1.84 28.31
N ILE A 196 0.78 -2.43 27.12
CA ILE A 196 2.05 -2.91 26.54
C ILE A 196 3.02 -1.74 26.34
N LYS A 197 2.56 -0.62 25.77
CA LYS A 197 3.39 0.58 25.51
C LYS A 197 3.95 1.22 26.78
N PHE A 198 3.23 1.10 27.89
CA PHE A 198 3.63 1.65 29.19
C PHE A 198 4.12 0.56 30.16
N CYS A 199 4.53 -0.60 29.68
CA CYS A 199 5.26 -1.57 30.50
C CYS A 199 6.67 -1.03 30.85
N PRO A 200 7.19 -1.31 32.06
CA PRO A 200 8.53 -0.93 32.45
C PRO A 200 9.57 -1.68 31.62
N THR A 201 10.64 -0.99 31.19
CA THR A 201 11.74 -1.65 30.50
C THR A 201 12.58 -2.49 31.48
N LYS A 202 13.45 -3.35 30.95
CA LYS A 202 14.34 -4.18 31.79
C LYS A 202 15.24 -3.31 32.66
N GLU A 203 15.74 -2.22 32.10
CA GLU A 203 16.60 -1.25 32.78
C GLU A 203 15.82 -0.55 33.91
N GLU A 204 14.60 -0.11 33.64
CA GLU A 204 13.71 0.54 34.62
C GLU A 204 13.32 -0.42 35.75
N MET A 205 13.06 -1.70 35.43
CA MET A 205 12.80 -2.74 36.42
C MET A 205 13.99 -3.00 37.34
N GLU A 206 15.21 -3.04 36.80
CA GLU A 206 16.43 -3.22 37.62
C GLU A 206 16.70 -1.98 38.48
N LEU A 207 16.47 -0.78 37.95
CA LEU A 207 16.63 0.48 38.69
C LEU A 207 15.65 0.56 39.87
N LEU A 208 14.39 0.14 39.69
CA LEU A 208 13.39 0.05 40.76
C LEU A 208 13.68 -1.08 41.77
N LYS A 209 14.33 -2.18 41.35
CA LYS A 209 14.79 -3.25 42.27
C LYS A 209 15.95 -2.79 43.14
N GLY A 210 16.86 -1.99 42.59
CA GLY A 210 18.03 -1.45 43.27
C GLY A 210 17.75 -0.31 44.24
N TYR A 211 16.53 0.24 44.25
CA TYR A 211 16.14 1.30 45.18
C TYR A 211 15.94 0.77 46.61
N SER A 212 16.79 1.25 47.52
CA SER A 212 16.80 0.88 48.95
C SER A 212 16.00 1.82 49.85
N GLY A 213 15.41 2.89 49.30
CA GLY A 213 14.60 3.85 50.05
C GLY A 213 13.15 3.39 50.24
N ASP A 214 12.34 4.28 50.79
CA ASP A 214 10.91 4.02 51.00
C ASP A 214 10.13 4.07 49.68
N LYS A 215 9.50 2.94 49.33
CA LYS A 215 8.77 2.77 48.08
C LYS A 215 7.47 3.57 48.03
N GLU A 216 6.94 3.98 49.18
CA GLU A 216 5.73 4.80 49.26
C GLU A 216 6.00 6.26 48.85
N ASN A 217 7.24 6.72 48.94
CA ASN A 217 7.66 8.07 48.56
C ASN A 217 7.98 8.24 47.07
N LEU A 218 7.89 7.15 46.29
CA LEU A 218 8.12 7.19 44.85
C LEU A 218 6.98 7.89 44.09
N GLY A 219 7.28 8.41 42.91
CA GLY A 219 6.29 8.99 41.99
C GLY A 219 5.20 7.98 41.57
N LYS A 220 4.08 8.49 41.02
CA LYS A 220 2.95 7.63 40.62
C LYS A 220 3.33 6.63 39.51
N CYS A 221 4.22 7.02 38.60
CA CYS A 221 4.73 6.14 37.54
C CYS A 221 5.53 4.98 38.11
N GLU A 222 6.42 5.25 39.07
CA GLU A 222 7.22 4.25 39.76
C GLU A 222 6.35 3.28 40.57
N GLN A 223 5.34 3.80 41.27
CA GLN A 223 4.35 2.97 41.97
C GLN A 223 3.59 2.05 40.98
N TYR A 224 3.19 2.58 39.83
CA TYR A 224 2.57 1.79 38.76
C TYR A 224 3.49 0.68 38.24
N PHE A 225 4.77 0.98 37.99
CA PHE A 225 5.74 -0.03 37.56
C PHE A 225 5.99 -1.10 38.63
N LEU A 226 6.05 -0.73 39.91
CA LEU A 226 6.19 -1.68 41.00
C LEU A 226 5.02 -2.67 41.09
N GLU A 227 3.80 -2.22 40.79
CA GLU A 227 2.62 -3.08 40.71
C GLU A 227 2.68 -4.03 39.50
N LEU A 228 3.07 -3.54 38.32
CA LEU A 228 3.27 -4.39 37.13
C LEU A 228 4.37 -5.45 37.35
N MET A 229 5.44 -5.10 38.07
CA MET A 229 6.54 -6.01 38.40
C MET A 229 6.12 -7.16 39.32
N LYS A 230 4.96 -7.09 39.99
CA LYS A 230 4.40 -8.22 40.75
C LYS A 230 4.01 -9.37 39.83
N VAL A 231 3.72 -9.09 38.56
CA VAL A 231 3.36 -10.09 37.55
C VAL A 231 4.62 -10.50 36.79
N PRO A 232 5.06 -11.78 36.87
CA PRO A 232 6.21 -12.23 36.10
C PRO A 232 5.87 -12.21 34.62
N ARG A 233 6.80 -11.66 33.82
CA ARG A 233 6.69 -11.51 32.36
C ARG A 233 5.42 -10.78 31.91
N VAL A 234 5.06 -9.70 32.61
CA VAL A 234 3.86 -8.90 32.31
C VAL A 234 3.74 -8.50 30.84
N GLU A 235 4.82 -8.06 30.20
CA GLU A 235 4.81 -7.69 28.79
C GLU A 235 4.47 -8.88 27.88
N SER A 236 5.07 -10.05 28.12
CA SER A 236 4.79 -11.28 27.36
C SER A 236 3.33 -11.70 27.50
N LYS A 237 2.82 -11.70 28.74
CA LYS A 237 1.43 -12.06 29.06
C LYS A 237 0.43 -11.09 28.43
N LEU A 238 0.72 -9.80 28.43
CA LEU A 238 -0.10 -8.79 27.76
C LEU A 238 -0.11 -8.97 26.24
N ARG A 239 1.04 -9.28 25.62
CA ARG A 239 1.11 -9.55 24.16
C ARG A 239 0.32 -10.80 23.77
N VAL A 240 0.40 -11.85 24.59
CA VAL A 240 -0.38 -13.08 24.43
C VAL A 240 -1.88 -12.81 24.58
N PHE A 241 -2.26 -12.00 25.56
CA PHE A 241 -3.64 -11.61 25.77
C PHE A 241 -4.19 -10.75 24.62
N SER A 242 -3.42 -9.75 24.15
CA SER A 242 -3.75 -8.96 22.96
C SER A 242 -4.01 -9.85 21.75
N PHE A 243 -3.11 -10.82 21.49
CA PHE A 243 -3.29 -11.78 20.40
C PHE A 243 -4.55 -12.65 20.58
N LYS A 244 -4.86 -13.15 21.78
CA LYS A 244 -6.10 -13.90 22.05
C LYS A 244 -7.34 -13.10 21.64
N ILE A 245 -7.42 -11.82 22.06
CA ILE A 245 -8.57 -10.96 21.75
C ILE A 245 -8.71 -10.75 20.23
N GLN A 246 -7.59 -10.55 19.53
CA GLN A 246 -7.58 -10.27 18.09
C GLN A 246 -7.70 -11.53 17.21
N PHE A 247 -7.42 -12.72 17.74
CA PHE A 247 -7.28 -13.93 16.93
C PHE A 247 -8.54 -14.22 16.11
N GLY A 248 -9.72 -14.14 16.72
CA GLY A 248 -10.99 -14.42 16.04
C GLY A 248 -11.25 -13.49 14.85
N SER A 249 -11.03 -12.19 15.03
CA SER A 249 -11.21 -11.22 13.95
C SER A 249 -10.13 -11.38 12.86
N GLN A 250 -8.86 -11.56 13.25
CA GLN A 250 -7.76 -11.78 12.31
C GLN A 250 -7.99 -13.01 11.42
N ILE A 251 -8.37 -14.16 12.01
CA ILE A 251 -8.68 -15.37 11.24
C ILE A 251 -9.87 -15.14 10.29
N SER A 252 -10.94 -14.50 10.77
CA SER A 252 -12.14 -14.25 9.96
C SER A 252 -11.86 -13.34 8.77
N GLU A 253 -11.16 -12.22 9.00
CA GLU A 253 -10.77 -11.27 7.96
C GLU A 253 -9.82 -11.90 6.96
N PHE A 254 -8.82 -12.65 7.43
CA PHE A 254 -7.88 -13.34 6.56
C PHE A 254 -8.58 -14.43 5.71
N ARG A 255 -9.47 -15.24 6.30
CA ARG A 255 -10.31 -16.21 5.57
C ARG A 255 -11.15 -15.52 4.50
N LYS A 256 -11.74 -14.36 4.81
CA LYS A 256 -12.55 -13.58 3.86
C LYS A 256 -11.70 -13.12 2.67
N SER A 257 -10.49 -12.63 2.91
CA SER A 257 -9.55 -12.25 1.85
C SER A 257 -9.16 -13.44 0.98
N LEU A 258 -8.83 -14.58 1.58
CA LEU A 258 -8.51 -15.82 0.84
C LEU A 258 -9.69 -16.32 -0.01
N ASN A 259 -10.89 -16.32 0.56
CA ASN A 259 -12.10 -16.74 -0.16
C ASN A 259 -12.43 -15.79 -1.31
N THR A 260 -12.15 -14.50 -1.18
CA THR A 260 -12.33 -13.51 -2.26
C THR A 260 -11.40 -13.82 -3.44
N VAL A 261 -10.11 -14.09 -3.18
CA VAL A 261 -9.14 -14.50 -4.21
C VAL A 261 -9.58 -15.81 -4.88
N ASN A 262 -9.98 -16.80 -4.08
CA ASN A 262 -10.42 -18.09 -4.61
C ASN A 262 -11.67 -17.98 -5.48
N SER A 263 -12.65 -17.18 -5.03
CA SER A 263 -13.89 -16.93 -5.75
C SER A 263 -13.62 -16.26 -7.08
N ALA A 264 -12.77 -15.22 -7.12
CA ALA A 264 -12.36 -14.57 -8.37
C ALA A 264 -11.67 -15.55 -9.33
N CYS A 265 -10.79 -16.42 -8.85
CA CYS A 265 -10.17 -17.47 -9.67
C CYS A 265 -11.22 -18.41 -10.28
N ASN A 266 -12.19 -18.84 -9.48
CA ASN A 266 -13.23 -19.79 -9.87
C ASN A 266 -14.23 -19.16 -10.86
N GLU A 267 -14.67 -17.93 -10.60
CA GLU A 267 -15.53 -17.13 -11.47
C GLU A 267 -14.91 -16.99 -12.87
N VAL A 268 -13.63 -16.61 -12.96
CA VAL A 268 -12.93 -16.44 -14.24
C VAL A 268 -12.76 -17.75 -14.99
N ARG A 269 -12.37 -18.84 -14.30
CA ARG A 269 -12.13 -20.14 -14.96
C ARG A 269 -13.41 -20.83 -15.42
N ASN A 270 -14.51 -20.66 -14.68
CA ASN A 270 -15.77 -21.33 -14.97
C ASN A 270 -16.68 -20.51 -15.88
N SER A 271 -16.40 -19.21 -16.11
CA SER A 271 -17.16 -18.39 -17.04
C SER A 271 -17.07 -18.94 -18.46
N VAL A 272 -18.19 -19.48 -18.94
CA VAL A 272 -18.34 -19.92 -20.34
C VAL A 272 -18.42 -18.70 -21.26
N LYS A 273 -19.07 -17.62 -20.79
CA LYS A 273 -19.22 -16.39 -21.56
C LYS A 273 -17.86 -15.75 -21.87
N LEU A 274 -16.96 -15.70 -20.89
CA LEU A 274 -15.60 -15.21 -21.11
C LEU A 274 -14.86 -16.03 -22.17
N LYS A 275 -14.93 -17.37 -22.09
CA LYS A 275 -14.27 -18.26 -23.06
C LYS A 275 -14.75 -18.01 -24.48
N GLU A 276 -16.07 -17.85 -24.67
CA GLU A 276 -16.64 -17.50 -25.97
C GLU A 276 -16.19 -16.12 -26.45
N ILE A 277 -16.16 -15.11 -25.58
CA ILE A 277 -15.64 -13.77 -25.92
C ILE A 277 -14.16 -13.85 -26.36
N MET A 278 -13.31 -14.54 -25.60
CA MET A 278 -11.89 -14.76 -25.96
C MET A 278 -11.75 -15.40 -27.33
N LYS A 279 -12.57 -16.41 -27.64
CA LYS A 279 -12.61 -17.07 -28.95
C LYS A 279 -13.02 -16.12 -30.07
N LYS A 280 -14.01 -15.24 -29.86
CA LYS A 280 -14.39 -14.21 -30.84
C LYS A 280 -13.27 -13.20 -31.06
N ILE A 281 -12.57 -12.78 -29.99
CA ILE A 281 -11.41 -11.88 -30.07
C ILE A 281 -10.29 -12.52 -30.88
N LEU A 282 -9.96 -13.79 -30.62
CA LEU A 282 -8.95 -14.54 -31.37
C LEU A 282 -9.29 -14.60 -32.86
N TYR A 283 -10.55 -14.92 -33.19
CA TYR A 283 -11.02 -14.92 -34.58
C TYR A 283 -10.84 -13.55 -35.24
N LEU A 284 -11.31 -12.48 -34.60
CA LEU A 284 -11.17 -11.11 -35.12
C LEU A 284 -9.70 -10.73 -35.33
N GLY A 285 -8.83 -11.03 -34.36
CA GLY A 285 -7.40 -10.76 -34.46
C GLY A 285 -6.74 -11.50 -35.62
N ASN A 286 -7.06 -12.78 -35.80
CA ASN A 286 -6.53 -13.59 -36.91
C ASN A 286 -7.02 -13.11 -38.27
N THR A 287 -8.28 -12.67 -38.39
CA THR A 287 -8.80 -12.07 -39.62
C THR A 287 -8.09 -10.76 -39.96
N LEU A 288 -7.90 -9.88 -38.97
CA LEU A 288 -7.23 -8.59 -39.19
C LEU A 288 -5.73 -8.75 -39.53
N ASN A 289 -5.07 -9.75 -38.94
CA ASN A 289 -3.65 -10.00 -39.13
C ASN A 289 -3.36 -10.99 -40.28
N GLN A 290 -4.37 -11.34 -41.10
CA GLN A 290 -4.20 -12.27 -42.20
C GLN A 290 -3.11 -11.78 -43.18
N GLY A 291 -2.22 -12.70 -43.59
CA GLY A 291 -1.09 -12.36 -44.47
C GLY A 291 0.09 -11.67 -43.79
N THR A 292 0.05 -11.48 -42.47
CA THR A 292 1.19 -10.98 -41.67
C THR A 292 1.78 -12.10 -40.81
N ALA A 293 3.01 -11.92 -40.31
CA ALA A 293 3.63 -12.82 -39.34
C ALA A 293 2.86 -12.94 -38.00
N ARG A 294 1.86 -12.09 -37.77
CA ARG A 294 1.00 -12.09 -36.57
C ARG A 294 -0.34 -12.79 -36.77
N GLY A 295 -0.63 -13.27 -37.99
CA GLY A 295 -1.84 -14.03 -38.31
C GLY A 295 -1.77 -15.48 -37.85
N SER A 296 -2.89 -16.21 -37.98
CA SER A 296 -2.99 -17.64 -37.66
C SER A 296 -2.52 -18.02 -36.24
N ALA A 297 -2.70 -17.12 -35.27
CA ALA A 297 -2.36 -17.37 -33.88
C ALA A 297 -3.31 -18.39 -33.25
N ILE A 298 -2.78 -19.26 -32.40
CA ILE A 298 -3.56 -20.24 -31.59
C ILE A 298 -4.15 -19.55 -30.35
N GLY A 299 -3.50 -18.50 -29.86
CA GLY A 299 -3.90 -17.73 -28.70
C GLY A 299 -3.17 -16.38 -28.65
N PHE A 300 -3.45 -15.58 -27.63
CA PHE A 300 -2.80 -14.29 -27.43
C PHE A 300 -2.55 -14.04 -25.94
N LYS A 301 -1.55 -13.22 -25.63
CA LYS A 301 -1.25 -12.80 -24.25
C LYS A 301 -2.33 -11.90 -23.68
N LEU A 302 -2.56 -11.98 -22.37
CA LEU A 302 -3.68 -11.32 -21.70
C LEU A 302 -3.71 -9.80 -21.90
N ASP A 303 -2.54 -9.15 -21.87
CA ASP A 303 -2.41 -7.70 -22.09
C ASP A 303 -2.88 -7.24 -23.48
N SER A 304 -2.97 -8.15 -24.46
CA SER A 304 -3.47 -7.84 -25.80
C SER A 304 -4.95 -7.42 -25.78
N LEU A 305 -5.71 -7.81 -24.75
CA LEU A 305 -7.10 -7.39 -24.57
C LEU A 305 -7.26 -5.88 -24.48
N LEU A 306 -6.29 -5.19 -23.88
CA LEU A 306 -6.33 -3.74 -23.71
C LEU A 306 -6.08 -3.02 -25.04
N LYS A 307 -5.47 -3.67 -26.03
CA LYS A 307 -5.15 -3.08 -27.35
C LYS A 307 -6.35 -3.05 -28.30
N LEU A 308 -7.47 -3.67 -27.92
CA LEU A 308 -8.71 -3.65 -28.72
C LEU A 308 -9.32 -2.25 -28.84
N THR A 309 -8.98 -1.34 -27.91
CA THR A 309 -9.39 0.06 -27.99
C THR A 309 -8.50 0.90 -28.91
N ASP A 310 -7.28 0.45 -29.19
CA ASP A 310 -6.30 1.21 -29.99
C ASP A 310 -6.53 1.02 -31.48
N THR A 311 -7.05 -0.15 -31.87
CA THR A 311 -7.36 -0.45 -33.27
C THR A 311 -8.68 0.22 -33.67
N ARG A 312 -8.60 1.19 -34.59
CA ARG A 312 -9.75 1.95 -35.10
C ARG A 312 -10.17 1.47 -36.50
N ALA A 313 -11.46 1.54 -36.79
CA ALA A 313 -11.99 1.38 -38.14
C ALA A 313 -11.58 2.57 -39.02
N SER A 314 -11.70 2.42 -40.35
CA SER A 314 -11.48 3.51 -41.32
C SER A 314 -12.35 4.75 -41.05
N THR A 315 -13.50 4.55 -40.41
CA THR A 315 -14.30 5.62 -39.81
C THR A 315 -13.76 5.89 -38.39
N SER A 316 -13.18 7.06 -38.15
CA SER A 316 -12.37 7.34 -36.95
C SER A 316 -13.09 7.19 -35.59
N LYS A 317 -14.42 7.05 -35.61
CA LYS A 317 -15.27 6.96 -34.42
C LYS A 317 -15.40 5.55 -33.82
N MET A 318 -15.15 4.47 -34.57
CA MET A 318 -15.37 3.10 -34.08
C MET A 318 -14.05 2.37 -33.81
N THR A 319 -13.92 1.76 -32.62
CA THR A 319 -12.78 0.87 -32.29
C THR A 319 -13.14 -0.60 -32.50
N LEU A 320 -12.14 -1.49 -32.50
CA LEU A 320 -12.38 -2.94 -32.59
C LEU A 320 -13.22 -3.46 -31.42
N MET A 321 -13.05 -2.88 -30.22
CA MET A 321 -13.89 -3.20 -29.06
C MET A 321 -15.35 -2.81 -29.26
N HIS A 322 -15.62 -1.64 -29.84
CA HIS A 322 -16.98 -1.24 -30.22
C HIS A 322 -17.58 -2.20 -31.26
N TYR A 323 -16.80 -2.57 -32.27
CA TYR A 323 -17.26 -3.52 -33.28
C TYR A 323 -17.60 -4.89 -32.67
N LEU A 324 -16.73 -5.41 -31.78
CA LEU A 324 -17.00 -6.65 -31.05
C LEU A 324 -18.33 -6.57 -30.28
N CYS A 325 -18.53 -5.53 -29.48
CA CYS A 325 -19.76 -5.35 -28.70
C CYS A 325 -21.00 -5.25 -29.60
N LYS A 326 -20.90 -4.56 -30.74
CA LYS A 326 -22.00 -4.44 -31.73
C LYS A 326 -22.35 -5.80 -32.34
N VAL A 327 -21.36 -6.60 -32.71
CA VAL A 327 -21.58 -7.94 -33.27
C VAL A 327 -22.17 -8.89 -32.23
N LEU A 328 -21.69 -8.81 -30.98
CA LEU A 328 -22.23 -9.60 -29.88
C LEU A 328 -23.68 -9.24 -29.59
N ALA A 329 -24.04 -7.95 -29.56
CA ALA A 329 -25.43 -7.53 -29.38
C ALA A 329 -26.38 -8.10 -30.45
N ALA A 330 -25.92 -8.19 -31.70
CA ALA A 330 -26.74 -8.71 -32.79
C ALA A 330 -26.84 -10.25 -32.82
N LYS A 331 -25.76 -10.97 -32.46
CA LYS A 331 -25.68 -12.43 -32.67
C LYS A 331 -25.74 -13.25 -31.39
N ALA A 332 -25.29 -12.71 -30.26
CA ALA A 332 -25.16 -13.42 -28.99
C ALA A 332 -25.29 -12.43 -27.80
N PRO A 333 -26.47 -11.80 -27.61
CA PRO A 333 -26.65 -10.76 -26.59
C PRO A 333 -26.40 -11.27 -25.16
N ALA A 334 -26.60 -12.58 -24.91
CA ALA A 334 -26.32 -13.23 -23.63
C ALA A 334 -24.83 -13.26 -23.24
N LEU A 335 -23.92 -12.79 -24.10
CA LEU A 335 -22.50 -12.63 -23.77
C LEU A 335 -22.18 -11.23 -23.22
N LEU A 336 -23.05 -10.23 -23.42
CA LEU A 336 -22.78 -8.84 -23.05
C LEU A 336 -22.73 -8.61 -21.53
N ASP A 337 -23.45 -9.44 -20.78
CA ASP A 337 -23.57 -9.42 -19.33
C ASP A 337 -22.57 -10.36 -18.62
N PHE A 338 -21.54 -10.88 -19.31
CA PHE A 338 -20.51 -11.74 -18.70
C PHE A 338 -19.83 -11.11 -17.49
N HIS A 339 -19.73 -9.78 -17.46
CA HIS A 339 -19.16 -9.04 -16.35
C HIS A 339 -19.93 -9.21 -15.03
N LEU A 340 -21.20 -9.63 -15.07
CA LEU A 340 -22.00 -9.95 -13.89
C LEU A 340 -21.56 -11.26 -13.22
N GLU A 341 -20.84 -12.14 -13.93
CA GLU A 341 -20.28 -13.38 -13.38
C GLU A 341 -19.03 -13.11 -12.52
N PHE A 342 -18.48 -11.88 -12.54
CA PHE A 342 -17.24 -11.50 -11.88
C PHE A 342 -17.47 -10.60 -10.67
N VAL A 343 -18.19 -11.13 -9.68
CA VAL A 343 -18.56 -10.40 -8.46
C VAL A 343 -17.34 -10.14 -7.58
N SER A 344 -16.44 -11.11 -7.47
CA SER A 344 -15.28 -11.05 -6.57
C SER A 344 -14.06 -10.40 -7.21
N LEU A 345 -14.06 -10.24 -8.54
CA LEU A 345 -12.88 -9.79 -9.29
C LEU A 345 -12.39 -8.41 -8.84
N GLU A 346 -13.27 -7.43 -8.67
CA GLU A 346 -12.88 -6.07 -8.26
C GLU A 346 -12.28 -6.05 -6.84
N ALA A 347 -12.88 -6.80 -5.90
CA ALA A 347 -12.34 -6.92 -4.56
C ALA A 347 -10.98 -7.64 -4.57
N ALA A 348 -10.83 -8.69 -5.37
CA ALA A 348 -9.59 -9.44 -5.49
C ALA A 348 -8.43 -8.59 -6.03
N THR A 349 -8.67 -7.63 -6.94
CA THR A 349 -7.60 -6.72 -7.44
C THR A 349 -6.97 -5.84 -6.35
N LYS A 350 -7.65 -5.66 -5.21
CA LYS A 350 -7.16 -4.84 -4.10
C LYS A 350 -6.35 -5.65 -3.08
N ILE A 351 -6.38 -6.98 -3.19
CA ILE A 351 -5.69 -7.89 -2.28
C ILE A 351 -4.31 -8.19 -2.86
N GLN A 352 -3.28 -8.01 -2.04
CA GLN A 352 -1.89 -8.34 -2.41
C GLN A 352 -1.51 -9.67 -1.78
N LEU A 353 -1.03 -10.63 -2.58
CA LEU A 353 -0.61 -11.95 -2.09
C LEU A 353 0.57 -11.84 -1.10
N LYS A 354 1.41 -10.81 -1.24
CA LYS A 354 2.50 -10.51 -0.29
C LYS A 354 1.98 -10.11 1.09
N SER A 355 0.97 -9.23 1.16
CA SER A 355 0.31 -8.87 2.43
C SER A 355 -0.27 -10.11 3.09
N LEU A 356 -0.91 -10.98 2.31
CA LEU A 356 -1.47 -12.21 2.84
C LEU A 356 -0.39 -13.15 3.41
N ALA A 357 0.78 -13.21 2.78
CA ALA A 357 1.90 -13.97 3.31
C ALA A 357 2.39 -13.42 4.66
N GLU A 358 2.51 -12.10 4.79
CA GLU A 358 2.91 -11.42 6.02
C GLU A 358 1.90 -11.63 7.14
N GLU A 359 0.60 -11.51 6.85
CA GLU A 359 -0.50 -11.79 7.79
C GLU A 359 -0.49 -13.25 8.26
N MET A 360 -0.32 -14.20 7.35
CA MET A 360 -0.21 -15.62 7.69
C MET A 360 0.97 -15.88 8.64
N GLN A 361 2.13 -15.29 8.36
CA GLN A 361 3.31 -15.41 9.23
C GLN A 361 3.08 -14.74 10.59
N ALA A 362 2.39 -13.61 10.64
CA ALA A 362 2.04 -12.95 11.90
C ALA A 362 1.15 -13.84 12.77
N ILE A 363 0.15 -14.51 12.17
CA ILE A 363 -0.74 -15.44 12.86
C ILE A 363 0.03 -16.66 13.40
N ILE A 364 0.86 -17.30 12.57
CA ILE A 364 1.69 -18.45 12.98
C ILE A 364 2.62 -18.05 14.14
N LYS A 365 3.34 -16.94 14.00
CA LYS A 365 4.26 -16.44 15.02
C LYS A 365 3.53 -16.02 16.31
N GLY A 366 2.31 -15.50 16.20
CA GLY A 366 1.45 -15.21 17.35
C GLY A 366 1.10 -16.46 18.14
N LEU A 367 0.72 -17.54 17.43
CA LEU A 367 0.45 -18.85 18.03
C LEU A 367 1.69 -19.49 18.66
N GLU A 368 2.86 -19.37 18.04
CA GLU A 368 4.12 -19.82 18.64
C GLU A 368 4.44 -19.10 19.95
N LYS A 369 4.23 -17.78 20.00
CA LYS A 369 4.42 -16.99 21.23
C LYS A 369 3.43 -17.39 22.33
N LEU A 370 2.19 -17.73 21.98
CA LEU A 370 1.22 -18.29 22.95
C LEU A 370 1.72 -19.59 23.57
N LYS A 371 2.23 -20.50 22.74
CA LYS A 371 2.78 -21.78 23.21
C LYS A 371 4.00 -21.58 24.11
N GLN A 372 4.89 -20.66 23.74
CA GLN A 372 6.05 -20.32 24.55
C GLN A 372 5.65 -19.76 25.92
N GLU A 373 4.67 -18.85 25.97
CA GLU A 373 4.18 -18.32 27.25
C GLU A 373 3.43 -19.38 28.05
N LEU A 374 2.70 -20.31 27.42
CA LEU A 374 2.08 -21.43 28.14
C LEU A 374 3.14 -22.26 28.87
N VAL A 375 4.19 -22.70 28.17
CA VAL A 375 5.30 -23.46 28.77
C VAL A 375 6.02 -22.65 29.85
N ALA A 376 6.25 -21.35 29.61
CA ALA A 376 6.87 -20.48 30.61
C ALA A 376 5.97 -20.29 31.85
N SER A 377 4.65 -20.21 31.65
CA SER A 377 3.66 -20.03 32.72
C SER A 377 3.44 -21.28 33.55
N GLU A 378 3.68 -22.48 33.01
CA GLU A 378 3.70 -23.74 33.78
C GLU A 378 4.91 -23.79 34.73
N ASN A 379 6.02 -23.18 34.32
CA ASN A 379 7.26 -23.10 35.09
C ASN A 379 7.32 -21.93 36.08
N ASP A 380 6.30 -21.08 36.15
CA ASP A 380 6.25 -19.93 37.09
C ASP A 380 6.26 -20.36 38.57
N GLY A 381 6.02 -21.65 38.86
CA GLY A 381 5.75 -22.12 40.21
C GLY A 381 4.50 -21.45 40.80
N PRO A 382 4.15 -21.73 42.07
CA PRO A 382 3.24 -20.84 42.76
C PRO A 382 3.94 -19.48 42.83
N VAL A 383 3.29 -18.41 42.36
CA VAL A 383 3.68 -16.97 42.43
C VAL A 383 4.21 -16.52 43.81
N SER A 384 4.18 -17.41 44.80
CA SER A 384 4.60 -17.28 46.19
C SER A 384 6.09 -17.39 46.53
N GLU A 385 7.02 -17.85 45.68
CA GLU A 385 8.44 -17.92 46.16
C GLU A 385 9.06 -16.53 46.38
N VAL A 386 8.61 -15.53 45.63
CA VAL A 386 8.93 -14.11 45.87
C VAL A 386 8.17 -13.57 47.10
N PHE A 387 6.95 -14.04 47.40
CA PHE A 387 6.23 -13.72 48.65
C PHE A 387 6.85 -14.38 49.89
N ARG A 388 7.57 -15.49 49.74
CA ARG A 388 8.15 -16.25 50.86
C ARG A 388 9.48 -15.66 51.35
N LYS A 389 10.27 -15.02 50.48
CA LYS A 389 11.67 -14.62 50.79
C LYS A 389 11.84 -13.25 51.47
N LYS A 390 10.85 -12.35 51.44
CA LYS A 390 10.92 -11.07 52.19
C LYS A 390 10.11 -11.16 53.49
N ARG A 391 10.84 -11.43 54.57
CA ARG A 391 10.48 -11.36 56.00
C ARG A 391 9.05 -10.89 56.29
N LEU A 392 8.15 -11.84 56.61
CA LEU A 392 7.11 -11.57 57.60
C LEU A 392 7.74 -11.81 58.98
N PRO A 393 7.68 -10.84 59.91
CA PRO A 393 7.99 -11.11 61.31
C PRO A 393 7.03 -12.19 61.81
N ARG A 394 7.49 -13.02 62.76
CA ARG A 394 6.67 -14.03 63.44
C ARG A 394 5.35 -13.39 63.89
N CYS A 395 4.26 -13.70 63.21
CA CYS A 395 2.92 -13.30 63.60
C CYS A 395 2.04 -14.54 63.81
N SER A 396 1.22 -14.42 64.85
CA SER A 396 0.43 -15.39 65.61
C SER A 396 -0.46 -16.36 64.80
N PRO A 397 -0.92 -17.50 65.36
CA PRO A 397 -1.58 -18.60 64.64
C PRO A 397 -2.97 -18.33 64.01
N ASN A 398 -3.48 -17.08 64.01
CA ASN A 398 -4.90 -16.81 63.73
C ASN A 398 -5.17 -15.86 62.54
N TRP A 399 -4.67 -16.16 61.33
CA TRP A 399 -5.04 -15.41 60.12
C TRP A 399 -5.56 -16.30 58.96
N PRO A 400 -6.88 -16.49 58.83
CA PRO A 400 -7.50 -17.26 57.72
C PRO A 400 -7.41 -16.58 56.34
N CYS A 401 -7.24 -15.25 56.28
CA CYS A 401 -7.41 -14.49 55.03
C CYS A 401 -6.26 -14.64 54.02
N LEU A 402 -5.01 -14.84 54.48
CA LEU A 402 -3.84 -15.02 53.60
C LEU A 402 -3.82 -16.40 52.92
N LYS A 403 -4.34 -17.44 53.59
CA LYS A 403 -4.54 -18.77 52.98
C LYS A 403 -5.62 -18.75 51.91
N ARG A 404 -6.66 -17.92 52.07
CA ARG A 404 -7.73 -17.73 51.09
C ARG A 404 -7.21 -17.00 49.84
N LEU A 405 -6.41 -15.94 50.04
CA LEU A 405 -5.74 -15.21 48.95
C LEU A 405 -4.71 -16.09 48.21
N TRP A 406 -3.98 -16.95 48.94
CA TRP A 406 -3.05 -17.92 48.36
C TRP A 406 -3.76 -19.00 47.53
N ARG A 407 -4.85 -19.58 48.06
CA ARG A 407 -5.69 -20.51 47.31
C ARG A 407 -6.32 -19.83 46.09
N PHE A 408 -6.76 -18.58 46.21
CA PHE A 408 -7.30 -17.80 45.10
C PHE A 408 -6.24 -17.55 44.02
N CYS A 409 -5.03 -17.08 44.36
CA CYS A 409 -3.94 -16.90 43.39
C CYS A 409 -3.51 -18.21 42.71
N CYS A 410 -3.37 -19.31 43.46
CA CYS A 410 -3.04 -20.61 42.88
C CYS A 410 -4.17 -21.17 41.99
N LEU A 411 -5.43 -20.96 42.39
CA LEU A 411 -6.60 -21.36 41.60
C LEU A 411 -6.69 -20.51 40.32
N MET A 412 -6.45 -19.20 40.40
CA MET A 412 -6.42 -18.28 39.26
C MET A 412 -5.29 -18.61 38.28
N GLN A 413 -4.08 -18.90 38.76
CA GLN A 413 -2.96 -19.34 37.91
C GLN A 413 -3.28 -20.66 37.17
N ARG A 414 -4.01 -21.58 37.84
CA ARG A 414 -4.41 -22.88 37.29
C ARG A 414 -5.58 -22.75 36.29
N LEU A 415 -6.56 -21.89 36.57
CA LEU A 415 -7.61 -21.53 35.61
C LEU A 415 -7.04 -20.82 34.38
N LYS A 416 -6.04 -19.95 34.55
CA LYS A 416 -5.34 -19.27 33.45
C LYS A 416 -4.68 -20.26 32.49
N THR A 417 -3.91 -21.20 33.03
CA THR A 417 -3.21 -22.21 32.22
C THR A 417 -4.20 -23.15 31.52
N GLN A 418 -5.32 -23.48 32.16
CA GLN A 418 -6.38 -24.26 31.53
C GLN A 418 -7.07 -23.53 30.38
N THR A 419 -7.49 -22.27 30.60
CA THR A 419 -8.14 -21.44 29.57
C THR A 419 -7.23 -21.20 28.37
N LEU A 420 -5.93 -20.95 28.63
CA LEU A 420 -4.94 -20.77 27.56
C LEU A 420 -4.69 -22.06 26.77
N LYS A 421 -4.68 -23.24 27.43
CA LYS A 421 -4.55 -24.54 26.74
C LYS A 421 -5.73 -24.82 25.82
N GLU A 422 -6.95 -24.60 26.30
CA GLU A 422 -8.18 -24.77 25.51
C GLU A 422 -8.16 -23.84 24.29
N PHE A 423 -7.82 -22.57 24.50
CA PHE A 423 -7.66 -21.62 23.41
C PHE A 423 -6.60 -22.05 22.40
N ILE A 424 -5.41 -22.49 22.85
CA ILE A 424 -4.33 -22.93 21.96
C ILE A 424 -4.78 -24.13 21.11
N SER A 425 -5.48 -25.11 21.69
CA SER A 425 -5.97 -26.27 20.93
C SER A 425 -6.93 -25.88 19.80
N VAL A 426 -7.86 -24.95 20.08
CA VAL A 426 -8.76 -24.40 19.06
C VAL A 426 -7.98 -23.60 18.03
N ALA A 427 -7.09 -22.72 18.47
CA ALA A 427 -6.30 -21.85 17.61
C ALA A 427 -5.37 -22.65 16.67
N GLU A 428 -4.76 -23.74 17.16
CA GLU A 428 -3.96 -24.66 16.33
C GLU A 428 -4.79 -25.26 15.21
N THR A 429 -5.99 -25.76 15.53
CA THR A 429 -6.89 -26.37 14.54
C THR A 429 -7.30 -25.35 13.47
N GLU A 430 -7.65 -24.13 13.90
CA GLU A 430 -7.98 -23.02 13.00
C GLU A 430 -6.80 -22.62 12.12
N VAL A 431 -5.60 -22.45 12.69
CA VAL A 431 -4.40 -22.08 11.93
C VAL A 431 -4.00 -23.16 10.94
N VAL A 432 -4.12 -24.45 11.27
CA VAL A 432 -3.88 -25.56 10.33
C VAL A 432 -4.87 -25.51 9.17
N SER A 433 -6.16 -25.39 9.47
CA SER A 433 -7.22 -25.23 8.44
C SER A 433 -6.95 -24.02 7.55
N LEU A 434 -6.54 -22.91 8.14
CA LEU A 434 -6.22 -21.66 7.44
C LEU A 434 -4.97 -21.79 6.56
N THR A 435 -3.93 -22.48 7.04
CA THR A 435 -2.69 -22.75 6.28
C THR A 435 -3.00 -23.55 5.01
N ASN A 436 -3.85 -24.57 5.14
CA ASN A 436 -4.29 -25.38 4.01
C ASN A 436 -5.06 -24.55 2.98
N LEU A 437 -5.97 -23.68 3.44
CA LEU A 437 -6.69 -22.76 2.57
C LEU A 437 -5.72 -21.78 1.88
N TYR A 438 -4.80 -21.17 2.61
CA TYR A 438 -3.78 -20.26 2.06
C TYR A 438 -2.95 -20.93 0.95
N SER A 439 -2.46 -22.14 1.19
CA SER A 439 -1.70 -22.90 0.19
C SER A 439 -2.53 -23.26 -1.04
N MET A 440 -3.80 -23.63 -0.86
CA MET A 440 -4.71 -23.89 -1.97
C MET A 440 -4.97 -22.63 -2.79
N VAL A 441 -5.20 -21.49 -2.14
CA VAL A 441 -5.45 -20.20 -2.79
C VAL A 441 -4.23 -19.73 -3.56
N GLY A 442 -3.01 -19.88 -3.01
CA GLY A 442 -1.77 -19.59 -3.73
C GLY A 442 -1.64 -20.41 -5.03
N ARG A 443 -1.88 -21.73 -4.96
CA ARG A 443 -1.90 -22.58 -6.17
C ARG A 443 -2.99 -22.18 -7.16
N ASN A 444 -4.17 -21.79 -6.67
CA ASN A 444 -5.25 -21.33 -7.54
C ASN A 444 -4.92 -20.01 -8.21
N ALA A 445 -4.24 -19.09 -7.52
CA ALA A 445 -3.77 -17.84 -8.09
C ALA A 445 -2.73 -18.10 -9.20
N ASP A 446 -1.72 -18.93 -8.95
CA ASP A 446 -0.69 -19.29 -9.94
C ASP A 446 -1.29 -20.00 -11.15
N ALA A 447 -2.17 -20.97 -10.91
CA ALA A 447 -2.84 -21.67 -12.00
C ALA A 447 -3.75 -20.74 -12.83
N LEU A 448 -4.13 -19.56 -12.32
CA LEU A 448 -4.94 -18.61 -13.09
C LEU A 448 -4.06 -17.89 -14.12
N ALA A 449 -2.85 -17.50 -13.74
CA ALA A 449 -1.87 -16.98 -14.69
C ALA A 449 -1.54 -18.04 -15.76
N LEU A 450 -1.27 -19.28 -15.35
CA LEU A 450 -1.00 -20.39 -16.27
C LEU A 450 -2.18 -20.67 -17.20
N TYR A 451 -3.42 -20.54 -16.72
CA TYR A 451 -4.63 -20.74 -17.52
C TYR A 451 -4.71 -19.75 -18.71
N PHE A 452 -4.17 -18.53 -18.57
CA PHE A 452 -4.05 -17.57 -19.68
C PHE A 452 -2.74 -17.68 -20.46
N GLY A 453 -1.90 -18.66 -20.16
CA GLY A 453 -0.58 -18.84 -20.78
C GLY A 453 0.47 -17.83 -20.30
N GLU A 454 0.23 -17.20 -19.14
CA GLU A 454 1.18 -16.29 -18.50
C GLU A 454 2.05 -17.04 -17.47
N ASP A 455 3.27 -16.55 -17.25
CA ASP A 455 4.20 -17.06 -16.24
C ASP A 455 3.88 -16.39 -14.88
N PRO A 456 3.48 -17.13 -13.83
CA PRO A 456 3.18 -16.55 -12.51
C PRO A 456 4.33 -15.72 -11.92
N ALA A 457 5.58 -16.03 -12.27
CA ALA A 457 6.74 -15.27 -11.79
C ALA A 457 6.85 -13.88 -12.45
N ARG A 458 6.29 -13.72 -13.66
CA ARG A 458 6.35 -12.46 -14.43
C ARG A 458 5.04 -11.69 -14.41
N CYS A 459 3.92 -12.40 -14.35
CA CYS A 459 2.57 -11.85 -14.34
C CYS A 459 1.86 -12.41 -13.10
N PRO A 460 2.04 -11.77 -11.94
CA PRO A 460 1.42 -12.23 -10.71
C PRO A 460 -0.10 -12.05 -10.76
N PHE A 461 -0.80 -12.69 -9.83
CA PHE A 461 -2.25 -12.69 -9.74
C PHE A 461 -2.89 -11.30 -9.82
N GLU A 462 -2.29 -10.31 -9.16
CA GLU A 462 -2.75 -8.93 -9.14
C GLU A 462 -2.73 -8.30 -10.54
N GLN A 463 -1.71 -8.61 -11.34
CA GLN A 463 -1.62 -8.13 -12.71
C GLN A 463 -2.67 -8.81 -13.60
N VAL A 464 -2.84 -10.13 -13.47
CA VAL A 464 -3.86 -10.89 -14.23
C VAL A 464 -5.26 -10.35 -13.95
N THR A 465 -5.62 -10.21 -12.68
CA THR A 465 -6.94 -9.72 -12.27
C THR A 465 -7.14 -8.25 -12.64
N ALA A 466 -6.11 -7.40 -12.53
CA ALA A 466 -6.18 -6.01 -12.96
C ALA A 466 -6.40 -5.88 -14.47
N THR A 467 -5.66 -6.64 -15.29
CA THR A 467 -5.85 -6.62 -16.75
C THR A 467 -7.25 -7.08 -17.14
N LEU A 468 -7.77 -8.14 -16.50
CA LEU A 468 -9.16 -8.60 -16.71
C LEU A 468 -10.19 -7.56 -16.29
N LEU A 469 -10.03 -6.93 -15.12
CA LEU A 469 -10.95 -5.91 -14.64
C LEU A 469 -10.97 -4.69 -15.57
N ASN A 470 -9.79 -4.27 -16.06
CA ASN A 470 -9.69 -3.18 -17.02
C ASN A 470 -10.36 -3.54 -18.35
N PHE A 471 -10.14 -4.76 -18.86
CA PHE A 471 -10.85 -5.24 -20.04
C PHE A 471 -12.37 -5.21 -19.86
N VAL A 472 -12.88 -5.71 -18.73
CA VAL A 472 -14.32 -5.67 -18.39
C VAL A 472 -14.86 -4.25 -18.40
N ARG A 473 -14.16 -3.30 -17.78
CA ARG A 473 -14.55 -1.89 -17.75
C ARG A 473 -14.57 -1.26 -19.15
N LEU A 474 -13.55 -1.52 -19.96
CA LEU A 474 -13.46 -1.03 -21.34
C LEU A 474 -14.57 -1.63 -22.21
N PHE A 475 -14.83 -2.93 -22.08
CA PHE A 475 -15.90 -3.62 -22.80
C PHE A 475 -17.26 -3.02 -22.46
N ARG A 476 -17.56 -2.86 -21.17
CA ARG A 476 -18.85 -2.31 -20.72
C ARG A 476 -19.04 -0.88 -21.22
N LYS A 477 -18.01 -0.05 -21.13
CA LYS A 477 -18.01 1.31 -21.65
C LYS A 477 -18.30 1.34 -23.16
N ALA A 478 -17.61 0.53 -23.96
CA ALA A 478 -17.82 0.46 -25.41
C ALA A 478 -19.24 -0.05 -25.77
N HIS A 479 -19.79 -0.97 -24.98
CA HIS A 479 -21.15 -1.44 -25.16
C HIS A 479 -22.18 -0.33 -24.87
N GLU A 480 -22.03 0.40 -23.76
CA GLU A 480 -22.89 1.54 -23.43
C GLU A 480 -22.83 2.65 -24.48
N GLU A 481 -21.63 2.95 -25.00
CA GLU A 481 -21.41 3.92 -26.07
C GLU A 481 -22.12 3.49 -27.37
N ASN A 482 -22.06 2.20 -27.72
CA ASN A 482 -22.80 1.65 -28.86
C ASN A 482 -24.31 1.75 -28.70
N VAL A 483 -24.85 1.46 -27.51
CA VAL A 483 -26.30 1.57 -27.23
C VAL A 483 -26.75 3.02 -27.43
N LYS A 484 -26.02 3.98 -26.84
CA LYS A 484 -26.31 5.42 -27.01
C LYS A 484 -26.24 5.83 -28.48
N GLN A 485 -25.24 5.37 -29.23
CA GLN A 485 -25.13 5.69 -30.65
C GLN A 485 -26.29 5.11 -31.47
N ALA A 486 -26.69 3.87 -31.19
CA ALA A 486 -27.83 3.23 -31.86
C ALA A 486 -29.16 3.98 -31.59
N GLU A 487 -29.36 4.47 -30.36
CA GLU A 487 -30.52 5.31 -30.02
C GLU A 487 -30.52 6.66 -30.77
N LEU A 488 -29.36 7.29 -30.89
CA LEU A 488 -29.20 8.54 -31.64
C LEU A 488 -29.46 8.32 -33.14
N ASP A 489 -28.93 7.24 -33.71
CA ASP A 489 -29.14 6.89 -35.11
C ASP A 489 -30.61 6.57 -35.38
N LYS A 490 -31.29 5.87 -34.46
CA LYS A 490 -32.74 5.63 -34.52
C LYS A 490 -33.54 6.94 -34.51
N LYS A 491 -33.26 7.85 -33.57
CA LYS A 491 -33.93 9.17 -33.50
C LYS A 491 -33.69 9.99 -34.76
N LYS A 492 -32.48 9.92 -35.34
CA LYS A 492 -32.16 10.63 -36.58
C LYS A 492 -32.94 10.05 -37.76
N ALA A 493 -33.00 8.73 -37.89
CA ALA A 493 -33.76 8.05 -38.92
C ALA A 493 -35.28 8.32 -38.81
N GLU A 494 -35.82 8.36 -37.59
CA GLU A 494 -37.22 8.73 -37.33
C GLU A 494 -37.52 10.16 -37.80
N LYS A 495 -36.66 11.13 -37.44
CA LYS A 495 -36.80 12.52 -37.90
C LYS A 495 -36.66 12.67 -39.41
N GLU A 496 -35.72 11.96 -40.02
CA GLU A 496 -35.56 11.96 -41.48
C GLU A 496 -36.81 11.37 -42.17
N ALA A 497 -37.36 10.28 -41.64
CA ALA A 497 -38.61 9.69 -42.15
C ALA A 497 -39.82 10.62 -41.97
N GLU A 498 -39.92 11.36 -40.86
CA GLU A 498 -40.97 12.37 -40.64
C GLU A 498 -40.85 13.54 -41.61
N MET A 499 -39.63 14.04 -41.84
CA MET A 499 -39.38 15.11 -42.82
C MET A 499 -39.74 14.67 -44.25
N GLU A 500 -39.40 13.44 -44.64
CA GLU A 500 -39.78 12.91 -45.97
C GLU A 500 -41.30 12.74 -46.10
N LYS A 501 -41.97 12.19 -45.09
CA LYS A 501 -43.45 12.13 -45.06
C LYS A 501 -44.09 13.52 -45.15
N ALA A 502 -43.53 14.53 -44.48
CA ALA A 502 -44.01 15.90 -44.54
C ALA A 502 -43.80 16.53 -45.93
N LYS A 503 -42.67 16.26 -46.59
CA LYS A 503 -42.41 16.70 -47.98
C LYS A 503 -43.41 16.06 -48.94
N GLU A 504 -43.63 14.75 -48.86
CA GLU A 504 -44.60 14.03 -49.69
C GLU A 504 -46.03 14.53 -49.48
N ALA A 505 -46.44 14.78 -48.23
CA ALA A 505 -47.75 15.35 -47.92
C ALA A 505 -47.94 16.74 -48.53
N ASN A 506 -46.91 17.59 -48.50
CA ASN A 506 -46.95 18.92 -49.13
C ASN A 506 -47.01 18.85 -50.67
N LEU A 507 -46.31 17.91 -51.29
CA LEU A 507 -46.39 17.64 -52.73
C LEU A 507 -47.79 17.16 -53.16
N LYS A 508 -48.42 16.30 -52.37
CA LYS A 508 -49.82 15.84 -52.60
C LYS A 508 -50.82 16.98 -52.45
N LYS A 509 -50.68 17.85 -51.44
CA LYS A 509 -51.52 19.05 -51.27
C LYS A 509 -51.39 20.03 -52.43
N LYS A 510 -50.18 20.26 -52.95
CA LYS A 510 -49.95 21.10 -54.13
C LYS A 510 -50.60 20.53 -55.40
N SER A 511 -50.55 19.21 -55.58
CA SER A 511 -51.20 18.56 -56.74
C SER A 511 -52.73 18.57 -56.64
N ALA A 512 -53.29 18.42 -55.43
CA ALA A 512 -54.72 18.54 -55.19
C ALA A 512 -55.25 19.98 -55.44
N ASN A 513 -54.48 21.01 -55.07
CA ASN A 513 -54.84 22.41 -55.36
C ASN A 513 -54.83 22.75 -56.86
N PHE A 514 -54.07 22.01 -57.67
CA PHE A 514 -54.09 22.16 -59.13
C PHE A 514 -55.36 21.58 -59.78
N HIS A 515 -56.04 20.65 -59.12
CA HIS A 515 -57.27 20.02 -59.62
C HIS A 515 -58.57 20.73 -59.20
N HIS A 516 -58.48 21.85 -58.47
CA HIS A 516 -59.65 22.62 -58.03
C HIS A 516 -59.79 24.02 -58.67
N SER A 517 -59.13 24.28 -59.80
CA SER A 517 -59.40 25.46 -60.64
C SER A 517 -59.96 25.07 -62.01
N PRO A 518 -61.29 24.88 -62.14
CA PRO A 518 -61.93 24.80 -63.45
C PRO A 518 -62.05 26.22 -64.02
N GLY A 519 -61.03 26.71 -64.73
CA GLY A 519 -61.14 28.04 -65.35
C GLY A 519 -59.98 28.55 -66.21
N THR A 520 -58.81 27.92 -66.24
CA THR A 520 -57.62 28.50 -66.91
C THR A 520 -57.15 27.76 -68.17
N PHE A 521 -57.87 26.75 -68.64
CA PHE A 521 -57.48 26.01 -69.86
C PHE A 521 -57.86 26.74 -71.18
N ASP A 522 -58.86 27.63 -71.16
CA ASP A 522 -59.30 28.35 -72.37
C ASP A 522 -58.35 29.50 -72.80
N SER A 523 -57.57 30.06 -71.89
CA SER A 523 -56.65 31.17 -72.22
C SER A 523 -55.41 30.70 -73.00
N ALA A 524 -54.88 29.51 -72.69
CA ALA A 524 -53.71 28.96 -73.38
C ALA A 524 -54.03 28.51 -74.83
N CYS A 525 -55.23 27.97 -75.07
CA CYS A 525 -55.68 27.63 -76.43
C CYS A 525 -55.90 28.88 -77.30
N GLY A 526 -56.30 30.01 -76.73
CA GLY A 526 -56.43 31.29 -77.42
C GLY A 526 -55.10 31.82 -77.96
N ILE A 527 -54.02 31.72 -77.16
CA ILE A 527 -52.68 32.22 -77.52
C ILE A 527 -52.07 31.39 -78.67
N VAL A 528 -52.25 30.06 -78.65
CA VAL A 528 -51.75 29.17 -79.73
C VAL A 528 -52.53 29.39 -81.04
N ARG A 529 -53.85 29.62 -80.98
CA ARG A 529 -54.66 29.96 -82.15
C ARG A 529 -54.31 31.35 -82.72
N ALA A 530 -53.95 32.32 -81.88
CA ALA A 530 -53.50 33.64 -82.31
C ALA A 530 -52.10 33.60 -82.98
N ALA A 531 -51.17 32.79 -82.44
CA ALA A 531 -49.86 32.57 -83.03
C ALA A 531 -49.93 31.88 -84.42
N HIS A 532 -50.87 30.94 -84.59
CA HIS A 532 -51.08 30.25 -85.87
C HIS A 532 -51.70 31.15 -86.95
N ARG A 533 -52.55 32.13 -86.58
CA ARG A 533 -53.05 33.16 -87.50
C ARG A 533 -51.96 34.15 -87.93
N ARG A 534 -51.06 34.56 -87.02
CA ARG A 534 -49.89 35.41 -87.37
C ARG A 534 -48.90 34.72 -88.32
N LYS A 535 -48.65 33.41 -88.15
CA LYS A 535 -47.81 32.62 -89.09
C LYS A 535 -48.42 32.46 -90.48
N ARG A 536 -49.76 32.46 -90.62
CA ARG A 536 -50.43 32.45 -91.93
C ARG A 536 -50.37 33.80 -92.66
N LEU A 537 -50.36 34.93 -91.93
CA LEU A 537 -50.23 36.26 -92.55
C LEU A 537 -48.82 36.52 -93.09
N TYR A 538 -47.77 36.09 -92.35
CA TYR A 538 -46.38 36.23 -92.80
C TYR A 538 -46.06 35.39 -94.05
N ARG A 539 -46.74 34.25 -94.24
CA ARG A 539 -46.57 33.39 -95.42
C ARG A 539 -47.30 33.92 -96.67
N ARG A 540 -48.19 34.92 -96.54
CA ARG A 540 -48.93 35.56 -97.65
C ARG A 540 -48.22 36.81 -98.19
N LEU A 541 -47.16 37.29 -97.53
CA LEU A 541 -46.41 38.51 -97.89
C LEU A 541 -44.98 38.24 -98.42
N GLY A 542 -44.69 37.02 -98.88
CA GLY A 542 -43.60 36.78 -99.83
C GLY A 542 -42.17 37.15 -99.41
N PHE A 543 -41.80 37.06 -98.12
CA PHE A 543 -40.40 37.26 -97.70
C PHE A 543 -39.61 35.95 -97.76
N ARG A 544 -38.57 35.93 -98.60
CA ARG A 544 -37.63 34.82 -98.86
C ARG A 544 -36.55 34.76 -97.77
N GLU A 545 -36.25 33.56 -97.29
CA GLU A 545 -35.17 33.28 -96.32
C GLU A 545 -33.77 33.58 -96.90
N GLY A 546 -32.94 34.27 -96.11
CA GLY A 546 -31.51 34.45 -96.33
C GLY A 546 -30.71 33.58 -95.35
N LYS A 547 -29.95 32.63 -95.91
CA LYS A 547 -28.99 31.72 -95.28
C LYS A 547 -27.87 32.49 -94.55
N SER A 548 -27.29 31.90 -93.49
CA SER A 548 -25.83 31.63 -93.34
C SER A 548 -25.52 31.25 -91.88
N THR A 549 -25.21 29.97 -91.62
CA THR A 549 -23.89 29.42 -91.23
C THR A 549 -23.69 29.14 -89.74
N ARG A 550 -23.57 27.82 -89.46
CA ARG A 550 -22.56 27.12 -88.64
C ARG A 550 -21.98 27.82 -87.42
N GLY A 551 -22.07 27.12 -86.29
CA GLY A 551 -21.17 27.28 -85.14
C GLY A 551 -21.40 26.19 -84.10
N ALA A 552 -20.74 25.05 -84.27
CA ALA A 552 -20.47 24.12 -83.20
C ALA A 552 -19.53 24.77 -82.17
N PHE A 553 -19.65 24.43 -80.89
CA PHE A 553 -18.59 23.74 -80.13
C PHE A 553 -19.02 23.48 -78.68
N LEU A 554 -18.65 22.27 -78.23
CA LEU A 554 -18.49 21.86 -76.84
C LEU A 554 -17.38 22.67 -76.15
N LEU A 555 -17.59 23.04 -74.89
CA LEU A 555 -16.80 22.61 -73.72
C LEU A 555 -17.47 23.07 -72.44
#